data_AF-A0A2M9L7B6-F1
#
_entry.id   AF-A0A2M9L7B6-F1
#
_cell.length_a   1.000
_cell.length_b   1.000
_cell.length_c   1.000
_cell.angle_alpha   90.00
_cell.angle_beta   90.00
_cell.angle_gamma   90.00
#
_symmetry.space_group_name_H-M   'P 1'
#
loop_
_entity.id
_entity.type
_entity.pdbx_description
1 polymer ?
#
loop_
_entity_poly.entity_id
_entity_poly.type
_entity_poly.pdbx_seq_one_letter_code
_entity_poly.pdbx_strand_id
1 'polypeptide(L)'
;MSQESPQFTVPVAHRQTSVPLPDLLHSGNAGVVVERVGQLRAEFRSEGRRFARELAEYINTRYVGVAGVFLYEETFGTEDRLHWLIHLESFDAYEKLIGMGSQDEGWRDIIMCHRIPEERGGGSWERMFIDGSLQETVLIPSSFGMYGTADKKPETVVEVDGAKVERFLVPTAAHQSGQAEEDVLNSANCGLLMHRTGELKYEFRAEGRQFARALAEGWNKSLAGHATIYLYEEAFGLSDRIHWFIHLRSVTDYYHLMGLRARVDEAARMIFTKQWISDEKGGGGWERMFVQSTLKDMALTPQHWGMHATQTPR
;
A
#
# COMPACT_ATOMS: atom_id res chain seq x y z
N MET A 1 5.75 -13.91 39.55
CA MET A 1 4.46 -13.58 38.92
C MET A 1 4.74 -12.57 37.83
N SER A 2 4.96 -13.04 36.59
CA SER A 2 5.10 -12.17 35.43
C SER A 2 3.73 -11.57 35.15
N GLN A 3 3.55 -10.29 35.46
CA GLN A 3 2.43 -9.54 34.92
C GLN A 3 2.68 -9.45 33.41
N GLU A 4 2.02 -10.30 32.63
CA GLU A 4 1.86 -10.06 31.20
C GLU A 4 1.20 -8.70 31.07
N SER A 5 1.97 -7.72 30.61
CA SER A 5 1.43 -6.44 30.24
C SER A 5 0.35 -6.69 29.18
N PRO A 6 -0.85 -6.09 29.29
CA PRO A 6 -1.89 -6.31 28.32
C PRO A 6 -1.34 -6.00 26.93
N GLN A 7 -1.39 -6.98 26.03
CA GLN A 7 -0.86 -6.89 24.68
C GLN A 7 -1.66 -5.84 23.92
N PHE A 8 -1.16 -4.59 23.90
CA PHE A 8 -1.73 -3.52 23.12
C PHE A 8 -1.70 -3.94 21.64
N THR A 9 -2.86 -4.25 21.09
CA THR A 9 -3.01 -4.67 19.70
C THR A 9 -3.73 -3.56 18.97
N VAL A 10 -3.03 -2.87 18.06
CA VAL A 10 -3.67 -1.89 17.17
C VAL A 10 -4.74 -2.62 16.36
N PRO A 11 -6.00 -2.16 16.34
CA PRO A 11 -7.02 -2.75 15.50
C PRO A 11 -6.56 -2.78 14.04
N VAL A 12 -6.68 -3.94 13.41
CA VAL A 12 -6.33 -4.13 11.99
C VAL A 12 -7.40 -3.52 11.08
N ALA A 13 -7.02 -3.16 9.86
CA ALA A 13 -7.83 -2.33 8.99
C ALA A 13 -9.18 -2.95 8.55
N HIS A 14 -9.29 -4.28 8.44
CA HIS A 14 -10.56 -4.92 8.08
C HIS A 14 -11.69 -4.63 9.08
N ARG A 15 -11.38 -4.23 10.32
CA ARG A 15 -12.37 -3.84 11.33
C ARG A 15 -12.94 -2.44 11.11
N GLN A 16 -12.46 -1.71 10.10
CA GLN A 16 -13.01 -0.42 9.70
C GLN A 16 -14.33 -0.56 8.95
N THR A 17 -14.65 -1.76 8.47
CA THR A 17 -15.82 -2.04 7.64
C THR A 17 -16.66 -3.19 8.17
N SER A 18 -17.93 -3.22 7.78
CA SER A 18 -18.84 -4.33 8.05
C SER A 18 -18.71 -5.50 7.06
N VAL A 19 -17.99 -5.32 5.95
CA VAL A 19 -17.83 -6.35 4.92
C VAL A 19 -16.88 -7.46 5.41
N PRO A 20 -17.23 -8.75 5.21
CA PRO A 20 -16.35 -9.87 5.57
C PRO A 20 -15.01 -9.85 4.83
N LEU A 21 -13.94 -10.26 5.52
CA LEU A 21 -12.58 -10.27 4.97
C LEU A 21 -12.42 -10.99 3.61
N PRO A 22 -13.06 -12.15 3.34
CA PRO A 22 -12.95 -12.83 2.05
C PRO A 22 -13.53 -12.03 0.87
N ASP A 23 -14.43 -11.09 1.14
CA ASP A 23 -15.10 -10.27 0.13
C ASP A 23 -14.37 -8.92 -0.09
N LEU A 24 -13.30 -8.66 0.67
CA LEU A 24 -12.53 -7.42 0.61
C LEU A 24 -11.33 -7.53 -0.32
N LEU A 25 -11.14 -6.49 -1.14
CA LEU A 25 -9.89 -6.26 -1.84
C LEU A 25 -8.86 -5.61 -0.92
N HIS A 26 -7.63 -6.09 -0.98
CA HIS A 26 -6.48 -5.68 -0.18
C HIS A 26 -5.19 -5.83 -1.00
N SER A 27 -4.05 -5.40 -0.45
CA SER A 27 -2.77 -5.37 -1.17
C SER A 27 -2.41 -6.73 -1.81
N GLY A 28 -2.63 -7.84 -1.12
CA GLY A 28 -2.36 -9.17 -1.69
C GLY A 28 -3.19 -9.58 -2.91
N ASN A 29 -4.46 -9.20 -3.02
CA ASN A 29 -5.40 -9.73 -4.03
C ASN A 29 -5.88 -8.67 -5.05
N ALA A 30 -5.49 -7.41 -4.89
CA ALA A 30 -5.82 -6.35 -5.82
C ALA A 30 -4.94 -6.39 -7.08
N GLY A 31 -5.50 -5.99 -8.23
CA GLY A 31 -4.75 -5.75 -9.45
C GLY A 31 -4.18 -4.34 -9.55
N VAL A 32 -4.79 -3.38 -8.86
CA VAL A 32 -4.33 -1.98 -8.77
C VAL A 32 -4.53 -1.48 -7.34
N VAL A 33 -3.58 -0.71 -6.81
CA VAL A 33 -3.72 0.01 -5.55
C VAL A 33 -3.56 1.50 -5.82
N VAL A 34 -4.56 2.30 -5.48
CA VAL A 34 -4.46 3.76 -5.47
C VAL A 34 -4.21 4.19 -4.03
N GLU A 35 -3.03 4.73 -3.78
CA GLU A 35 -2.75 5.41 -2.53
C GLU A 35 -3.12 6.89 -2.70
N ARG A 36 -4.20 7.30 -2.04
CA ARG A 36 -4.58 8.71 -1.92
C ARG A 36 -4.12 9.23 -0.57
N VAL A 37 -3.38 10.33 -0.56
CA VAL A 37 -2.86 10.97 0.65
C VAL A 37 -3.47 12.35 0.77
N GLY A 38 -3.88 12.73 1.99
CA GLY A 38 -4.42 14.06 2.27
C GLY A 38 -4.00 14.57 3.64
N GLN A 39 -3.65 15.85 3.73
CA GLN A 39 -3.32 16.50 5.00
C GLN A 39 -4.55 17.22 5.55
N LEU A 40 -5.03 16.81 6.72
CA LEU A 40 -6.10 17.53 7.38
C LEU A 40 -5.60 18.85 7.97
N ARG A 41 -6.49 19.84 8.00
CA ARG A 41 -6.32 21.03 8.83
C ARG A 41 -6.55 20.63 10.29
N ALA A 42 -5.62 21.02 11.16
CA ALA A 42 -5.63 20.67 12.57
C ALA A 42 -6.95 21.00 13.28
N GLU A 43 -7.61 22.09 12.88
CA GLU A 43 -8.90 22.51 13.42
C GLU A 43 -10.09 21.63 13.01
N PHE A 44 -10.01 20.86 11.92
CA PHE A 44 -11.08 20.00 11.41
C PHE A 44 -10.71 18.50 11.44
N ARG A 45 -9.70 18.16 12.24
CA ARG A 45 -9.10 16.82 12.25
C ARG A 45 -10.09 15.70 12.61
N SER A 46 -11.09 15.99 13.45
CA SER A 46 -12.10 15.03 13.88
C SER A 46 -13.15 14.80 12.80
N GLU A 47 -13.62 15.89 12.19
CA GLU A 47 -14.55 15.88 11.08
C GLU A 47 -13.96 15.18 9.86
N GLY A 48 -12.68 15.46 9.56
CA GLY A 48 -11.94 14.85 8.47
C GLY A 48 -11.76 13.34 8.61
N ARG A 49 -11.38 12.87 9.79
CA ARG A 49 -11.29 11.42 10.09
C ARG A 49 -12.65 10.73 9.99
N ARG A 50 -13.71 11.37 10.46
CA ARG A 50 -15.09 10.84 10.33
C ARG A 50 -15.51 10.76 8.87
N PHE A 51 -15.30 11.83 8.10
CA PHE A 51 -15.56 11.85 6.67
C PHE A 51 -14.80 10.74 5.94
N ALA A 52 -13.52 10.57 6.23
CA ALA A 52 -12.70 9.53 5.64
C ALA A 52 -13.28 8.14 5.87
N ARG A 53 -13.68 7.83 7.12
CA ARG A 53 -14.29 6.55 7.50
C ARG A 53 -15.62 6.30 6.80
N GLU A 54 -16.50 7.30 6.80
CA GLU A 54 -17.81 7.18 6.15
C GLU A 54 -17.63 6.91 4.64
N LEU A 55 -16.69 7.61 3.99
CA LEU A 55 -16.39 7.38 2.58
C LEU A 55 -15.81 5.98 2.33
N ALA A 56 -14.88 5.52 3.17
CA ALA A 56 -14.30 4.18 3.05
C ALA A 56 -15.35 3.08 3.26
N GLU A 57 -16.19 3.19 4.28
CA GLU A 57 -17.26 2.22 4.55
C GLU A 57 -18.30 2.21 3.42
N TYR A 58 -18.66 3.38 2.88
CA TYR A 58 -19.57 3.46 1.75
C TYR A 58 -19.01 2.73 0.53
N ILE A 59 -17.73 2.96 0.19
CA ILE A 59 -17.11 2.29 -0.95
C ILE A 59 -17.05 0.78 -0.71
N ASN A 60 -16.57 0.35 0.46
CA ASN A 60 -16.46 -1.08 0.79
C ASN A 60 -17.81 -1.81 0.67
N THR A 61 -18.88 -1.21 1.18
CA THR A 61 -20.21 -1.85 1.20
C THR A 61 -20.95 -1.75 -0.12
N ARG A 62 -20.85 -0.62 -0.84
CA ARG A 62 -21.59 -0.39 -2.09
C ARG A 62 -20.93 -1.03 -3.30
N TYR A 63 -19.61 -1.17 -3.28
CA TYR A 63 -18.76 -1.62 -4.39
C TYR A 63 -17.96 -2.88 -4.05
N VAL A 64 -18.56 -3.79 -3.25
CA VAL A 64 -17.98 -5.11 -2.94
C VAL A 64 -17.53 -5.82 -4.22
N GLY A 65 -16.33 -6.38 -4.21
CA GLY A 65 -15.70 -7.04 -5.37
C GLY A 65 -15.17 -6.09 -6.45
N VAL A 66 -15.53 -4.80 -6.42
CA VAL A 66 -14.99 -3.78 -7.34
C VAL A 66 -13.88 -2.98 -6.67
N ALA A 67 -14.09 -2.57 -5.42
CA ALA A 67 -13.13 -1.78 -4.66
C ALA A 67 -13.11 -2.15 -3.17
N GLY A 68 -11.92 -2.08 -2.55
CA GLY A 68 -11.72 -2.16 -1.11
C GLY A 68 -10.91 -0.97 -0.61
N VAL A 69 -11.34 -0.29 0.44
CA VAL A 69 -10.71 0.94 0.95
C VAL A 69 -10.35 0.76 2.41
N PHE A 70 -9.08 0.97 2.73
CA PHE A 70 -8.58 1.01 4.10
C PHE A 70 -7.93 2.35 4.40
N LEU A 71 -8.17 2.83 5.62
CA LEU A 71 -7.63 4.09 6.12
C LEU A 71 -6.43 3.87 7.01
N TYR A 72 -5.41 4.67 6.78
CA TYR A 72 -4.17 4.66 7.51
C TYR A 72 -3.75 6.08 7.88
N GLU A 73 -2.97 6.21 8.95
CA GLU A 73 -2.30 7.44 9.36
C GLU A 73 -0.81 7.18 9.55
N GLU A 74 0.02 8.20 9.29
CA GLU A 74 1.46 8.12 9.57
C GLU A 74 1.68 7.87 11.07
N THR A 75 2.21 6.69 11.44
CA THR A 75 2.45 6.30 12.83
C THR A 75 3.50 7.19 13.49
N PHE A 76 4.55 7.49 12.72
CA PHE A 76 5.62 8.40 13.07
C PHE A 76 5.91 9.22 11.81
N GLY A 77 5.61 10.51 11.84
CA GLY A 77 5.72 11.36 10.66
C GLY A 77 4.87 12.62 10.81
N THR A 78 4.08 12.90 9.78
CA THR A 78 3.20 14.06 9.67
C THR A 78 1.87 13.77 10.37
N GLU A 79 1.61 14.47 11.47
CA GLU A 79 0.33 14.38 12.18
C GLU A 79 -0.82 14.77 11.25
N ASP A 80 -1.99 14.16 11.45
CA ASP A 80 -3.22 14.50 10.74
C ASP A 80 -3.15 14.24 9.21
N ARG A 81 -2.20 13.39 8.77
CA ARG A 81 -2.09 12.93 7.40
C ARG A 81 -2.76 11.57 7.21
N LEU A 82 -3.79 11.56 6.37
CA LEU A 82 -4.58 10.39 6.05
C LEU A 82 -4.10 9.74 4.75
N HIS A 83 -4.04 8.41 4.74
CA HIS A 83 -3.78 7.57 3.58
C HIS A 83 -5.00 6.68 3.34
N TRP A 84 -5.65 6.83 2.19
CA TRP A 84 -6.62 5.86 1.69
C TRP A 84 -5.87 4.90 0.77
N LEU A 85 -5.84 3.63 1.14
CA LEU A 85 -5.42 2.57 0.24
C LEU A 85 -6.66 2.01 -0.43
N ILE A 86 -6.88 2.41 -1.67
CA ILE A 86 -8.00 2.00 -2.50
C ILE A 86 -7.52 0.86 -3.40
N HIS A 87 -8.01 -0.34 -3.14
CA HIS A 87 -7.68 -1.57 -3.82
C HIS A 87 -8.73 -1.85 -4.88
N LEU A 88 -8.30 -2.02 -6.12
CA LEU A 88 -9.18 -2.27 -7.26
C LEU A 88 -8.80 -3.61 -7.89
N GLU A 89 -9.82 -4.31 -8.40
CA GLU A 89 -9.60 -5.53 -9.17
C GLU A 89 -8.76 -5.25 -10.43
N SER A 90 -9.03 -4.12 -11.11
CA SER A 90 -8.38 -3.74 -12.36
C SER A 90 -8.57 -2.25 -12.68
N PHE A 91 -7.97 -1.77 -13.77
CA PHE A 91 -8.27 -0.43 -14.31
C PHE A 91 -9.72 -0.29 -14.80
N ASP A 92 -10.35 -1.39 -15.25
CA ASP A 92 -11.75 -1.36 -15.68
C ASP A 92 -12.67 -1.13 -14.45
N ALA A 93 -12.26 -1.61 -13.26
CA ALA A 93 -12.92 -1.28 -12.00
C ALA A 93 -12.77 0.20 -11.61
N TYR A 94 -11.66 0.84 -11.96
CA TYR A 94 -11.47 2.28 -11.75
C TYR A 94 -12.46 3.13 -12.56
N GLU A 95 -12.75 2.74 -13.81
CA GLU A 95 -13.75 3.44 -14.64
C GLU A 95 -15.15 3.41 -14.00
N LYS A 96 -15.52 2.29 -13.37
CA LYS A 96 -16.78 2.18 -12.60
C LYS A 96 -16.80 3.16 -11.42
N LEU A 97 -15.67 3.32 -10.71
CA LEU A 97 -15.56 4.28 -9.61
C LEU A 97 -15.59 5.74 -10.07
N ILE A 98 -15.07 6.07 -11.27
CA ILE A 98 -15.21 7.43 -11.82
C ILE A 98 -16.69 7.75 -12.06
N GLY A 99 -17.46 6.79 -12.60
CA GLY A 99 -18.89 6.95 -12.85
C GLY A 99 -19.71 7.32 -11.61
N MET A 100 -19.25 6.88 -10.43
CA MET A 100 -19.88 7.13 -9.12
C MET A 100 -20.19 8.61 -8.90
N GLY A 101 -19.26 9.52 -9.22
CA GLY A 101 -19.45 10.95 -8.94
C GLY A 101 -20.67 11.58 -9.63
N SER A 102 -21.11 11.00 -10.75
CA SER A 102 -22.27 11.46 -11.51
C SER A 102 -23.54 10.64 -11.26
N GLN A 103 -23.40 9.34 -10.98
CA GLN A 103 -24.52 8.40 -10.98
C GLN A 103 -24.94 7.95 -9.58
N ASP A 104 -24.09 8.09 -8.57
CA ASP A 104 -24.31 7.57 -7.22
C ASP A 104 -24.80 8.67 -6.27
N GLU A 105 -26.07 8.60 -5.88
CA GLU A 105 -26.69 9.54 -4.94
C GLU A 105 -26.08 9.44 -3.54
N GLY A 106 -25.86 8.25 -3.02
CA GLY A 106 -25.32 8.07 -1.66
C GLY A 106 -23.88 8.58 -1.54
N TRP A 107 -23.08 8.43 -2.60
CA TRP A 107 -21.76 9.04 -2.66
C TRP A 107 -21.86 10.58 -2.64
N ARG A 108 -22.76 11.14 -3.46
CA ARG A 108 -22.98 12.60 -3.50
C ARG A 108 -23.45 13.13 -2.15
N ASP A 109 -24.29 12.40 -1.44
CA ASP A 109 -24.75 12.78 -0.10
C ASP A 109 -23.58 12.85 0.90
N ILE A 110 -22.64 11.90 0.86
CA ILE A 110 -21.46 11.90 1.72
C ILE A 110 -20.54 13.10 1.43
N ILE A 111 -20.31 13.38 0.14
CA ILE A 111 -19.40 14.43 -0.34
C ILE A 111 -19.99 15.82 -0.12
N MET A 112 -21.28 16.01 -0.41
CA MET A 112 -21.94 17.32 -0.31
C MET A 112 -22.40 17.66 1.12
N CYS A 113 -22.30 16.71 2.06
CA CYS A 113 -22.67 16.94 3.44
C CYS A 113 -21.88 18.09 4.07
N HIS A 114 -22.61 19.09 4.59
CA HIS A 114 -22.05 20.14 5.44
C HIS A 114 -21.71 19.54 6.81
N ARG A 115 -20.42 19.44 7.09
CA ARG A 115 -19.89 18.75 8.28
C ARG A 115 -19.21 19.68 9.25
N ILE A 116 -18.89 20.89 8.80
CA ILE A 116 -18.33 21.95 9.62
C ILE A 116 -19.50 22.83 10.07
N PRO A 117 -19.69 23.03 11.39
CA PRO A 117 -20.73 23.92 11.90
C PRO A 117 -20.56 25.37 11.39
N GLU A 118 -21.68 26.09 11.23
CA GLU A 118 -21.69 27.47 10.72
C GLU A 118 -20.88 28.43 11.59
N GLU A 119 -20.87 28.23 12.91
CA GLU A 119 -20.05 29.01 13.86
C GLU A 119 -18.54 28.82 13.65
N ARG A 120 -18.12 27.78 12.92
CA ARG A 120 -16.74 27.53 12.50
C ARG A 120 -16.53 27.85 11.01
N GLY A 121 -17.47 28.59 10.42
CA GLY A 121 -17.47 29.08 9.04
C GLY A 121 -18.15 28.17 8.02
N GLY A 122 -18.81 27.08 8.45
CA GLY A 122 -19.57 26.19 7.57
C GLY A 122 -18.73 25.41 6.55
N GLY A 123 -19.34 24.47 5.84
CA GLY A 123 -18.74 23.85 4.65
C GLY A 123 -18.63 22.32 4.68
N SER A 124 -18.24 21.80 3.51
CA SER A 124 -18.11 20.37 3.21
C SER A 124 -16.68 19.86 3.45
N TRP A 125 -16.36 18.69 2.89
CA TRP A 125 -15.08 18.01 3.06
C TRP A 125 -13.87 18.87 2.61
N GLU A 126 -14.02 19.71 1.59
CA GLU A 126 -12.91 20.48 1.00
C GLU A 126 -12.20 21.36 2.03
N ARG A 127 -12.96 21.98 2.95
CA ARG A 127 -12.38 22.81 4.03
C ARG A 127 -11.61 22.01 5.06
N MET A 128 -11.82 20.69 5.16
CA MET A 128 -11.14 19.85 6.16
C MET A 128 -9.68 19.59 5.79
N PHE A 129 -9.31 19.75 4.53
CA PHE A 129 -7.98 19.45 4.03
C PHE A 129 -7.19 20.73 3.73
N ILE A 130 -5.86 20.64 3.78
CA ILE A 130 -4.99 21.68 3.26
C ILE A 130 -5.11 21.69 1.73
N ASP A 131 -5.28 22.88 1.16
CA ASP A 131 -5.46 23.03 -0.29
C ASP A 131 -4.25 22.47 -1.04
N GLY A 132 -4.51 21.67 -2.08
CA GLY A 132 -3.47 20.99 -2.86
C GLY A 132 -2.74 19.85 -2.14
N SER A 133 -3.16 19.47 -0.92
CA SER A 133 -2.54 18.36 -0.20
C SER A 133 -3.01 16.98 -0.65
N LEU A 134 -4.14 16.89 -1.37
CA LEU A 134 -4.64 15.64 -1.92
C LEU A 134 -3.79 15.21 -3.11
N GLN A 135 -3.14 14.07 -2.97
CA GLN A 135 -2.29 13.46 -4.00
C GLN A 135 -2.60 11.99 -4.13
N GLU A 136 -2.46 11.45 -5.34
CA GLU A 136 -2.71 10.05 -5.63
C GLU A 136 -1.52 9.43 -6.32
N THR A 137 -1.14 8.23 -5.88
CA THR A 137 -0.17 7.38 -6.56
C THR A 137 -0.87 6.08 -6.95
N VAL A 138 -0.77 5.72 -8.22
CA VAL A 138 -1.39 4.49 -8.75
C VAL A 138 -0.32 3.42 -8.88
N LEU A 139 -0.52 2.31 -8.19
CA LEU A 139 0.42 1.23 -8.03
C LEU A 139 -0.13 -0.05 -8.65
N ILE A 140 0.72 -0.79 -9.36
CA ILE A 140 0.42 -2.12 -9.87
C ILE A 140 1.43 -3.12 -9.31
N PRO A 141 1.01 -4.36 -8.99
CA PRO A 141 1.93 -5.38 -8.52
C PRO A 141 3.09 -5.58 -9.50
N SER A 142 4.32 -5.56 -9.01
CA SER A 142 5.49 -5.85 -9.84
C SER A 142 5.49 -7.34 -10.22
N SER A 143 5.72 -7.63 -11.50
CA SER A 143 5.75 -8.99 -12.04
C SER A 143 6.90 -9.19 -13.02
N PHE A 144 7.32 -10.44 -13.17
CA PHE A 144 8.38 -10.79 -14.12
C PHE A 144 7.97 -10.46 -15.56
N GLY A 145 8.89 -9.89 -16.33
CA GLY A 145 8.63 -9.51 -17.72
C GLY A 145 7.93 -8.18 -17.90
N MET A 146 7.48 -7.54 -16.81
CA MET A 146 7.13 -6.11 -16.87
C MET A 146 8.36 -5.29 -17.27
N TYR A 147 8.13 -4.25 -18.07
CA TYR A 147 9.14 -3.28 -18.52
C TYR A 147 10.41 -3.90 -19.15
N GLY A 148 10.26 -5.03 -19.86
CA GLY A 148 11.35 -5.64 -20.62
C GLY A 148 12.35 -6.42 -19.76
N THR A 149 11.94 -6.86 -18.57
CA THR A 149 12.78 -7.70 -17.69
C THR A 149 12.82 -9.17 -18.08
N ALA A 150 12.08 -9.60 -19.11
CA ALA A 150 12.05 -10.98 -19.58
C ALA A 150 12.74 -11.12 -20.95
N ASP A 151 13.55 -12.17 -21.07
CA ASP A 151 14.23 -12.55 -22.32
C ASP A 151 13.28 -13.24 -23.32
N LYS A 152 12.09 -13.62 -22.87
CA LYS A 152 11.04 -14.29 -23.67
C LYS A 152 9.69 -13.66 -23.35
N LYS A 153 8.74 -13.79 -24.29
CA LYS A 153 7.36 -13.35 -24.09
C LYS A 153 6.78 -14.01 -22.82
N PRO A 154 6.36 -13.24 -21.80
CA PRO A 154 5.73 -13.79 -20.60
C PRO A 154 4.36 -14.42 -20.92
N GLU A 155 3.96 -15.44 -20.16
CA GLU A 155 2.62 -16.04 -20.23
C GLU A 155 1.51 -15.04 -19.88
N THR A 156 1.85 -13.99 -19.14
CA THR A 156 0.94 -12.89 -18.80
C THR A 156 0.62 -11.98 -19.99
N VAL A 157 1.35 -12.09 -21.11
CA VAL A 157 1.03 -11.35 -22.34
C VAL A 157 0.10 -12.20 -23.20
N VAL A 158 -1.17 -11.81 -23.25
CA VAL A 158 -2.24 -12.60 -23.90
C VAL A 158 -2.97 -11.77 -24.95
N GLU A 159 -3.49 -12.44 -25.97
CA GLU A 159 -4.48 -11.86 -26.87
C GLU A 159 -5.84 -11.84 -26.14
N VAL A 160 -6.51 -10.69 -26.13
CA VAL A 160 -7.84 -10.53 -25.51
C VAL A 160 -8.83 -10.14 -26.60
N ASP A 161 -9.94 -10.88 -26.71
CA ASP A 161 -11.13 -10.53 -27.51
C ASP A 161 -10.86 -10.12 -28.97
N GLY A 162 -9.93 -10.78 -29.65
CA GLY A 162 -9.60 -10.47 -31.04
C GLY A 162 -8.93 -9.09 -31.24
N ALA A 163 -8.42 -8.49 -30.16
CA ALA A 163 -7.67 -7.25 -30.21
C ALA A 163 -6.41 -7.43 -31.07
N LYS A 164 -6.06 -6.40 -31.85
CA LYS A 164 -4.85 -6.38 -32.69
C LYS A 164 -3.55 -6.28 -31.86
N VAL A 165 -3.66 -6.03 -30.56
CA VAL A 165 -2.55 -5.79 -29.65
C VAL A 165 -2.75 -6.63 -28.40
N GLU A 166 -1.72 -7.36 -28.01
CA GLU A 166 -1.71 -8.20 -26.82
C GLU A 166 -1.70 -7.36 -25.54
N ARG A 167 -2.38 -7.84 -24.49
CA ARG A 167 -2.46 -7.19 -23.18
C ARG A 167 -1.55 -7.92 -22.20
N PHE A 168 -0.81 -7.17 -21.38
CA PHE A 168 -0.14 -7.71 -20.21
C PHE A 168 -1.13 -7.81 -19.04
N LEU A 169 -1.43 -9.03 -18.58
CA LEU A 169 -2.20 -9.29 -17.38
C LEU A 169 -1.26 -9.23 -16.17
N VAL A 170 -1.44 -8.22 -15.33
CA VAL A 170 -0.64 -8.08 -14.11
C VAL A 170 -1.19 -9.07 -13.06
N PRO A 171 -0.41 -10.08 -12.62
CA PRO A 171 -0.83 -10.96 -11.53
C PRO A 171 -0.95 -10.17 -10.22
N THR A 172 -1.77 -10.64 -9.29
CA THR A 172 -1.88 -10.03 -7.97
C THR A 172 -0.59 -10.19 -7.17
N ALA A 173 -0.38 -9.33 -6.17
CA ALA A 173 0.83 -9.36 -5.37
C ALA A 173 0.99 -10.66 -4.54
N ALA A 174 -0.10 -11.37 -4.26
CA ALA A 174 -0.07 -12.67 -3.59
C ALA A 174 0.86 -13.68 -4.29
N HIS A 175 0.99 -13.63 -5.62
CA HIS A 175 1.90 -14.49 -6.38
C HIS A 175 3.40 -14.22 -6.12
N GLN A 176 3.73 -13.15 -5.39
CA GLN A 176 5.10 -12.81 -5.01
C GLN A 176 5.56 -13.49 -3.72
N SER A 177 4.65 -14.17 -2.99
CA SER A 177 4.95 -14.86 -1.73
C SER A 177 4.59 -16.33 -1.82
N GLY A 178 5.42 -17.19 -1.20
CA GLY A 178 5.14 -18.60 -0.99
C GLY A 178 4.78 -18.95 0.46
N GLN A 179 4.49 -17.94 1.30
CA GLN A 179 4.04 -18.15 2.68
C GLN A 179 2.68 -18.86 2.71
N ALA A 180 2.41 -19.60 3.78
CA ALA A 180 1.09 -20.19 4.02
C ALA A 180 0.04 -19.10 4.29
N GLU A 181 -1.22 -19.38 3.97
CA GLU A 181 -2.32 -18.39 4.03
C GLU A 181 -2.47 -17.76 5.44
N GLU A 182 -2.30 -18.56 6.49
CA GLU A 182 -2.35 -18.12 7.89
C GLU A 182 -1.20 -17.18 8.31
N ASP A 183 -0.09 -17.22 7.58
CA ASP A 183 1.11 -16.44 7.82
C ASP A 183 1.18 -15.17 6.98
N VAL A 184 0.36 -15.08 5.93
CA VAL A 184 0.34 -13.97 4.98
C VAL A 184 -0.33 -12.73 5.59
N LEU A 185 0.39 -11.62 5.52
CA LEU A 185 -0.10 -10.30 5.89
C LEU A 185 -0.36 -9.43 4.66
N ASN A 186 -1.34 -8.54 4.78
CA ASN A 186 -1.79 -7.60 3.76
C ASN A 186 -2.37 -6.34 4.43
N SER A 187 -2.79 -5.37 3.61
CA SER A 187 -3.35 -4.09 4.08
C SER A 187 -4.69 -4.21 4.82
N ALA A 188 -5.33 -5.38 4.88
CA ALA A 188 -6.54 -5.59 5.67
C ALA A 188 -6.24 -6.17 7.07
N ASN A 189 -5.15 -6.94 7.22
CA ASN A 189 -4.87 -7.72 8.43
C ASN A 189 -3.56 -7.35 9.14
N CYS A 190 -2.73 -6.47 8.58
CA CYS A 190 -1.48 -6.04 9.24
C CYS A 190 -1.74 -5.04 10.37
N GLY A 191 -0.89 -5.07 11.40
CA GLY A 191 -0.92 -4.07 12.48
C GLY A 191 -0.12 -2.81 12.15
N LEU A 192 0.89 -2.92 11.27
CA LEU A 192 1.64 -1.79 10.74
C LEU A 192 1.96 -2.06 9.26
N LEU A 193 1.69 -1.09 8.40
CA LEU A 193 2.17 -1.10 7.02
C LEU A 193 3.37 -0.16 6.92
N MET A 194 4.54 -0.69 6.57
CA MET A 194 5.68 0.12 6.17
C MET A 194 5.69 0.25 4.65
N HIS A 195 5.54 1.48 4.17
CA HIS A 195 5.69 1.81 2.77
C HIS A 195 7.12 2.33 2.53
N ARG A 196 7.95 1.47 1.94
CA ARG A 196 9.29 1.87 1.47
C ARG A 196 9.22 2.22 0.00
N THR A 197 9.87 3.31 -0.40
CA THR A 197 10.06 3.70 -1.80
C THR A 197 11.54 3.82 -2.13
N GLY A 198 11.91 3.62 -3.40
CA GLY A 198 13.28 3.80 -3.89
C GLY A 198 13.30 3.95 -5.40
N GLU A 199 14.10 4.89 -5.90
CA GLU A 199 14.23 5.15 -7.33
C GLU A 199 15.50 4.49 -7.86
N LEU A 200 15.35 3.68 -8.92
CA LEU A 200 16.46 3.04 -9.59
C LEU A 200 17.11 4.01 -10.58
N LYS A 201 18.43 3.93 -10.71
CA LYS A 201 19.12 4.53 -11.84
C LYS A 201 18.74 3.75 -13.09
N TYR A 202 18.35 4.48 -14.13
CA TYR A 202 17.90 3.91 -15.40
C TYR A 202 18.85 2.84 -15.97
N GLU A 203 20.17 3.07 -15.90
CA GLU A 203 21.21 2.14 -16.39
C GLU A 203 21.24 0.77 -15.66
N PHE A 204 20.73 0.71 -14.43
CA PHE A 204 20.71 -0.49 -13.57
C PHE A 204 19.29 -0.96 -13.24
N ARG A 205 18.28 -0.53 -14.01
CA ARG A 205 16.88 -0.75 -13.69
C ARG A 205 16.45 -2.23 -13.70
N ALA A 206 17.13 -3.06 -14.47
CA ALA A 206 16.86 -4.49 -14.54
C ALA A 206 17.45 -5.21 -13.31
N GLU A 207 18.72 -4.92 -12.99
CA GLU A 207 19.42 -5.41 -11.80
C GLU A 207 18.72 -4.97 -10.52
N GLY A 208 18.25 -3.72 -10.49
CA GLY A 208 17.48 -3.13 -9.40
C GLY A 208 16.19 -3.89 -9.09
N ARG A 209 15.41 -4.23 -10.12
CA ARG A 209 14.19 -5.04 -9.99
C ARG A 209 14.49 -6.47 -9.52
N GLN A 210 15.56 -7.07 -10.03
CA GLN A 210 16.00 -8.40 -9.58
C GLN A 210 16.41 -8.40 -8.10
N PHE A 211 17.13 -7.37 -7.65
CA PHE A 211 17.46 -7.19 -6.25
C PHE A 211 16.22 -6.98 -5.38
N ALA A 212 15.32 -6.10 -5.78
CA ALA A 212 14.08 -5.83 -5.04
C ALA A 212 13.26 -7.11 -4.83
N ARG A 213 13.16 -7.94 -5.87
CA ARG A 213 12.50 -9.25 -5.81
C ARG A 213 13.20 -10.23 -4.90
N ALA A 214 14.51 -10.42 -5.06
CA ALA A 214 15.27 -11.32 -4.20
C ALA A 214 15.16 -10.91 -2.72
N LEU A 215 15.15 -9.61 -2.45
CA LEU A 215 14.94 -9.06 -1.11
C LEU A 215 13.56 -9.42 -0.56
N ALA A 216 12.49 -9.21 -1.34
CA ALA A 216 11.13 -9.54 -0.93
C ALA A 216 10.95 -11.05 -0.69
N GLU A 217 11.44 -11.89 -1.60
CA GLU A 217 11.37 -13.35 -1.48
C GLU A 217 12.16 -13.86 -0.26
N GLY A 218 13.37 -13.35 -0.05
CA GLY A 218 14.20 -13.71 1.09
C GLY A 218 13.54 -13.32 2.42
N TRP A 219 12.97 -12.13 2.52
CA TRP A 219 12.32 -11.68 3.74
C TRP A 219 10.99 -12.39 3.99
N ASN A 220 10.18 -12.62 2.94
CA ASN A 220 8.95 -13.40 3.07
C ASN A 220 9.24 -14.82 3.56
N LYS A 221 10.33 -15.44 3.10
CA LYS A 221 10.74 -16.75 3.62
C LYS A 221 11.18 -16.70 5.09
N SER A 222 12.03 -15.74 5.45
CA SER A 222 12.63 -15.69 6.79
C SER A 222 11.75 -15.06 7.88
N LEU A 223 10.68 -14.34 7.50
CA LEU A 223 9.78 -13.61 8.41
C LEU A 223 8.32 -14.08 8.28
N ALA A 224 8.06 -15.31 7.82
CA ALA A 224 6.71 -15.88 7.81
C ALA A 224 6.02 -15.71 9.17
N GLY A 225 4.76 -15.28 9.12
CA GLY A 225 3.96 -14.96 10.30
C GLY A 225 4.30 -13.62 10.96
N HIS A 226 5.45 -13.00 10.70
CA HIS A 226 5.84 -11.70 11.27
C HIS A 226 5.73 -10.55 10.26
N ALA A 227 6.09 -10.82 9.00
CA ALA A 227 6.06 -9.85 7.93
C ALA A 227 5.75 -10.48 6.55
N THR A 228 5.04 -9.73 5.72
CA THR A 228 4.86 -10.05 4.30
C THR A 228 5.10 -8.82 3.44
N ILE A 229 5.87 -8.98 2.38
CA ILE A 229 6.31 -7.90 1.50
C ILE A 229 5.76 -8.12 0.12
N TYR A 230 5.14 -7.06 -0.39
CA TYR A 230 4.70 -6.97 -1.75
C TYR A 230 5.40 -5.82 -2.46
N LEU A 231 5.80 -6.06 -3.71
CA LEU A 231 6.41 -5.11 -4.60
C LEU A 231 5.38 -4.52 -5.54
N TYR A 232 5.42 -3.20 -5.69
CA TYR A 232 4.62 -2.46 -6.64
C TYR A 232 5.49 -1.49 -7.43
N GLU A 233 4.99 -1.11 -8.60
CA GLU A 233 5.56 -0.07 -9.46
C GLU A 233 4.46 0.96 -9.76
N GLU A 234 4.83 2.21 -10.01
CA GLU A 234 3.88 3.25 -10.41
C GLU A 234 3.37 2.94 -11.82
N ALA A 235 2.05 2.84 -11.99
CA ALA A 235 1.43 2.70 -13.31
C ALA A 235 1.52 4.01 -14.10
N PHE A 236 1.41 5.13 -13.38
CA PHE A 236 1.57 6.49 -13.90
C PHE A 236 2.51 7.24 -12.96
N GLY A 237 3.64 7.72 -13.48
CA GLY A 237 4.65 8.41 -12.67
C GLY A 237 6.07 8.00 -13.06
N LEU A 238 6.93 7.82 -12.07
CA LEU A 238 8.33 7.45 -12.29
C LEU A 238 8.45 5.96 -12.56
N SER A 239 8.70 5.60 -13.82
CA SER A 239 8.82 4.21 -14.30
C SER A 239 9.83 3.36 -13.54
N ASP A 240 10.82 3.96 -12.87
CA ASP A 240 11.90 3.26 -12.17
C ASP A 240 11.82 3.41 -10.65
N ARG A 241 10.65 3.81 -10.11
CA ARG A 241 10.38 3.81 -8.67
C ARG A 241 9.75 2.49 -8.24
N ILE A 242 10.38 1.85 -7.26
CA ILE A 242 9.89 0.61 -6.63
C ILE A 242 9.25 0.96 -5.29
N HIS A 243 8.11 0.33 -5.02
CA HIS A 243 7.34 0.46 -3.79
C HIS A 243 7.34 -0.90 -3.10
N TRP A 244 7.82 -0.96 -1.86
CA TRP A 244 7.69 -2.13 -1.00
C TRP A 244 6.60 -1.82 0.03
N PHE A 245 5.51 -2.58 -0.03
CA PHE A 245 4.54 -2.64 1.05
C PHE A 245 4.96 -3.77 1.98
N ILE A 246 5.57 -3.41 3.11
CA ILE A 246 6.07 -4.31 4.14
C ILE A 246 5.01 -4.34 5.25
N HIS A 247 4.18 -5.38 5.23
CA HIS A 247 3.11 -5.60 6.18
C HIS A 247 3.67 -6.30 7.42
N LEU A 248 3.64 -5.64 8.57
CA LEU A 248 4.09 -6.21 9.84
C LEU A 248 2.88 -6.58 10.70
N ARG A 249 2.97 -7.70 11.43
CA ARG A 249 1.88 -8.13 12.33
C ARG A 249 1.66 -7.10 13.43
N SER A 250 2.73 -6.49 13.94
CA SER A 250 2.70 -5.44 14.95
C SER A 250 3.86 -4.45 14.77
N VAL A 251 3.81 -3.32 15.48
CA VAL A 251 4.92 -2.36 15.53
C VAL A 251 6.20 -3.01 16.08
N THR A 252 6.07 -3.94 17.04
CA THR A 252 7.21 -4.64 17.64
C THR A 252 7.92 -5.58 16.65
N ASP A 253 7.21 -6.12 15.65
CA ASP A 253 7.82 -6.95 14.61
C ASP A 253 8.82 -6.19 13.73
N TYR A 254 8.85 -4.85 13.80
CA TYR A 254 9.91 -4.04 13.20
C TYR A 254 11.31 -4.43 13.72
N TYR A 255 11.42 -4.83 15.00
CA TYR A 255 12.69 -5.32 15.53
C TYR A 255 13.14 -6.63 14.89
N HIS A 256 12.22 -7.49 14.43
CA HIS A 256 12.57 -8.68 13.65
C HIS A 256 13.11 -8.30 12.27
N LEU A 257 12.53 -7.28 11.64
CA LEU A 257 13.02 -6.72 10.37
C LEU A 257 14.44 -6.14 10.50
N MET A 258 14.67 -5.32 11.52
CA MET A 258 16.02 -4.79 11.84
C MET A 258 16.99 -5.92 12.16
N GLY A 259 16.52 -6.87 12.98
CA GLY A 259 17.26 -8.04 13.38
C GLY A 259 17.67 -8.89 12.19
N LEU A 260 16.86 -9.02 11.15
CA LEU A 260 17.19 -9.80 9.95
C LEU A 260 18.47 -9.30 9.27
N ARG A 261 18.66 -7.97 9.18
CA ARG A 261 19.90 -7.38 8.63
C ARG A 261 21.12 -7.63 9.52
N ALA A 262 20.91 -7.77 10.83
CA ALA A 262 21.95 -8.05 11.82
C ALA A 262 22.18 -9.55 12.06
N ARG A 263 21.22 -10.40 11.68
CA ARG A 263 21.29 -11.85 11.81
C ARG A 263 22.23 -12.42 10.76
N VAL A 264 22.88 -13.51 11.14
CA VAL A 264 23.71 -14.34 10.24
C VAL A 264 22.80 -15.27 9.41
N ASP A 265 21.68 -14.76 8.90
CA ASP A 265 20.94 -15.50 7.88
C ASP A 265 21.75 -15.41 6.58
N GLU A 266 22.39 -16.52 6.23
CA GLU A 266 23.28 -16.60 5.08
C GLU A 266 22.54 -16.21 3.79
N ALA A 267 21.27 -16.62 3.63
CA ALA A 267 20.49 -16.30 2.44
C ALA A 267 20.21 -14.78 2.36
N ALA A 268 19.80 -14.17 3.47
CA ALA A 268 19.57 -12.73 3.54
C ALA A 268 20.87 -11.93 3.33
N ARG A 269 21.99 -12.39 3.93
CA ARG A 269 23.31 -11.77 3.78
C ARG A 269 23.77 -11.81 2.33
N MET A 270 23.59 -12.94 1.65
CA MET A 270 23.98 -13.12 0.26
C MET A 270 23.29 -12.12 -0.67
N ILE A 271 22.02 -11.76 -0.42
CA ILE A 271 21.31 -10.73 -1.20
C ILE A 271 22.02 -9.37 -1.12
N PHE A 272 22.52 -8.98 0.06
CA PHE A 272 23.18 -7.69 0.26
C PHE A 272 24.67 -7.69 -0.14
N THR A 273 25.35 -8.83 -0.10
CA THR A 273 26.78 -8.94 -0.47
C THR A 273 27.01 -9.35 -1.91
N LYS A 274 25.96 -9.81 -2.62
CA LYS A 274 26.03 -10.14 -4.04
C LYS A 274 26.40 -8.91 -4.87
N GLN A 275 27.33 -9.10 -5.80
CA GLN A 275 27.55 -8.15 -6.88
C GLN A 275 26.39 -8.26 -7.87
N TRP A 276 25.52 -7.25 -7.88
CA TRP A 276 24.34 -7.20 -8.74
C TRP A 276 24.68 -6.64 -10.13
N ILE A 277 25.67 -5.75 -10.20
CA ILE A 277 26.11 -5.10 -11.43
C ILE A 277 27.31 -5.86 -11.97
N SER A 278 27.24 -6.31 -13.23
CA SER A 278 28.35 -6.98 -13.92
C SER A 278 29.59 -6.08 -14.02
N ASP A 279 30.78 -6.67 -14.10
CA ASP A 279 32.04 -5.93 -14.27
C ASP A 279 32.07 -5.07 -15.55
N GLU A 280 31.43 -5.54 -16.63
CA GLU A 280 31.28 -4.78 -17.89
C GLU A 280 30.50 -3.46 -17.72
N LYS A 281 29.61 -3.40 -16.71
CA LYS A 281 28.85 -2.21 -16.33
C LYS A 281 29.51 -1.43 -15.17
N GLY A 282 30.77 -1.74 -14.88
CA GLY A 282 31.57 -1.10 -13.84
C GLY A 282 31.46 -1.75 -12.45
N GLY A 283 30.79 -2.89 -12.32
CA GLY A 283 30.74 -3.69 -11.08
C GLY A 283 29.96 -3.07 -9.91
N GLY A 284 29.78 -3.82 -8.83
CA GLY A 284 29.30 -3.29 -7.55
C GLY A 284 27.95 -3.83 -7.06
N GLY A 285 27.59 -3.40 -5.85
CA GLY A 285 26.45 -3.89 -5.09
C GLY A 285 25.18 -3.11 -5.35
N TRP A 286 24.19 -3.38 -4.50
CA TRP A 286 22.85 -2.83 -4.63
C TRP A 286 22.82 -1.30 -4.42
N GLU A 287 23.72 -0.78 -3.60
CA GLU A 287 23.84 0.64 -3.27
C GLU A 287 24.10 1.53 -4.50
N ARG A 288 24.68 0.96 -5.56
CA ARG A 288 24.92 1.69 -6.81
C ARG A 288 23.69 1.78 -7.70
N MET A 289 22.72 0.89 -7.54
CA MET A 289 21.53 0.77 -8.40
C MET A 289 20.48 1.84 -8.08
N PHE A 290 20.50 2.41 -6.88
CA PHE A 290 19.53 3.41 -6.45
C PHE A 290 20.07 4.83 -6.61
N VAL A 291 19.17 5.76 -6.93
CA VAL A 291 19.45 7.19 -6.84
C VAL A 291 19.63 7.54 -5.36
N GLN A 292 20.70 8.26 -5.04
CA GLN A 292 21.02 8.61 -3.66
C GLN A 292 19.87 9.38 -3.00
N SER A 293 19.59 9.08 -1.73
CA SER A 293 18.55 9.73 -0.92
C SER A 293 17.10 9.51 -1.39
N THR A 294 16.86 8.54 -2.28
CA THR A 294 15.50 8.16 -2.71
C THR A 294 14.90 7.01 -1.91
N LEU A 295 15.73 6.24 -1.20
CA LEU A 295 15.25 5.21 -0.27
C LEU A 295 14.61 5.86 0.96
N LYS A 296 13.29 5.74 1.09
CA LYS A 296 12.50 6.33 2.18
C LYS A 296 11.54 5.32 2.75
N ASP A 297 11.38 5.33 4.07
CA ASP A 297 10.44 4.49 4.81
C ASP A 297 9.37 5.37 5.45
N MET A 298 8.11 5.00 5.26
CA MET A 298 6.97 5.57 5.96
C MET A 298 6.24 4.45 6.70
N ALA A 299 5.90 4.69 7.96
CA ALA A 299 5.17 3.74 8.79
C ALA A 299 3.71 4.20 8.94
N LEU A 300 2.77 3.31 8.64
CA LEU A 300 1.35 3.57 8.59
C LEU A 300 0.60 2.63 9.54
N THR A 301 -0.20 3.18 10.44
CA THR A 301 -1.08 2.42 11.34
C THR A 301 -2.53 2.52 10.87
N PRO A 302 -3.31 1.42 10.92
CA PRO A 302 -4.72 1.47 10.59
C PRO A 302 -5.47 2.46 11.48
N GLN A 303 -6.28 3.31 10.85
CA GLN A 303 -7.14 4.26 11.55
C GLN A 303 -8.18 3.50 12.39
N HIS A 304 -8.43 3.93 13.64
CA HIS A 304 -9.52 3.39 14.47
C HIS A 304 -10.18 4.48 15.34
N TRP A 305 -11.38 4.20 15.86
CA TRP A 305 -12.20 5.16 16.63
C TRP A 305 -11.55 5.66 17.94
N GLY A 306 -10.69 4.84 18.53
CA GLY A 306 -9.91 5.22 19.73
C GLY A 306 -8.65 6.04 19.44
N MET A 307 -8.31 6.26 18.17
CA MET A 307 -7.11 7.00 17.76
C MET A 307 -7.43 8.51 17.81
N HIS A 308 -6.60 9.29 18.51
CA HIS A 308 -6.68 10.76 18.60
C HIS A 308 -8.04 11.33 19.00
N ALA A 309 -8.61 10.89 20.13
CA ALA A 309 -9.78 11.50 20.79
C ALA A 309 -10.86 12.04 19.82
N THR A 310 -11.16 11.29 18.75
CA THR A 310 -12.28 11.65 17.88
C THR A 310 -13.54 11.58 18.74
N GLN A 311 -14.37 12.62 18.71
CA GLN A 311 -15.62 12.63 19.46
C GLN A 311 -16.38 11.34 19.14
N THR A 312 -16.50 10.45 20.12
CA THR A 312 -17.33 9.27 19.99
C THR A 312 -18.75 9.76 19.75
N PRO A 313 -19.47 9.25 18.73
CA PRO A 313 -20.90 9.53 18.61
C PRO A 313 -21.57 9.20 19.95
N ARG A 314 -22.34 10.15 20.49
CA ARG A 314 -23.20 9.90 21.66
C ARG A 314 -24.38 9.05 21.27
#